data_AF-A0A4V1TL11-F1
#
_entry.id   AF-A0A4V1TL11-F1
#
_cell.length_a   1.000
_cell.length_b   1.000
_cell.length_c   1.000
_cell.angle_alpha   90.00
_cell.angle_beta   90.00
_cell.angle_gamma   90.00
#
_symmetry.space_group_name_H-M   'P 1'
#
loop_
_entity.id
_entity.type
_entity.pdbx_description
1 polymer ?
#
loop_
_entity_poly.entity_id
_entity_poly.type
_entity_poly.pdbx_seq_one_letter_code
_entity_poly.pdbx_strand_id
1 'polypeptide(L)'
;MKSDQLVQAAQLAFIALSAFVVYAFVSTAQDGEARAACTPLCALRPAYAGTNRAVPEFELPDLNGNRVRMSSFRGKPVVINFWTKTCKPCLEEMPSLVDLHTLLAAEGAVLLTISTDESAEDARATLLATLGREPPFPVLVDPEGAVVSGKFGTRLYPETWIIDPDGVVRARVDGARDWTSPMVLDVVRMVRRPVGCGIAFDRGKPRGDRRSICAETGVIADE
;
A
#
# COMPACT_ATOMS: atom_id res chain seq x y z
N MET A 1 21.37 -60.24 3.15
CA MET A 1 20.35 -60.07 4.21
C MET A 1 20.72 -59.03 5.27
N LYS A 2 21.73 -59.20 6.14
CA LYS A 2 22.13 -58.14 7.11
C LYS A 2 22.72 -56.88 6.45
N SER A 3 23.48 -57.02 5.36
CA SER A 3 24.05 -55.89 4.62
C SER A 3 22.98 -55.04 3.94
N ASP A 4 21.94 -55.67 3.37
CA ASP A 4 20.86 -54.95 2.67
C ASP A 4 20.02 -54.11 3.63
N GLN A 5 19.78 -54.62 4.85
CA GLN A 5 19.09 -53.90 5.91
C GLN A 5 19.87 -52.67 6.40
N LEU A 6 21.20 -52.78 6.52
CA LEU A 6 22.07 -51.65 6.88
C LEU A 6 22.09 -50.57 5.79
N VAL A 7 22.16 -50.97 4.51
CA VAL A 7 22.11 -50.03 3.38
C VAL A 7 20.75 -49.33 3.31
N GLN A 8 19.65 -50.06 3.48
CA GLN A 8 18.30 -49.48 3.51
C GLN A 8 18.12 -48.50 4.67
N ALA A 9 18.59 -48.84 5.88
CA ALA A 9 18.52 -47.95 7.03
C ALA A 9 19.34 -46.66 6.81
N ALA A 10 20.55 -46.77 6.26
CA ALA A 10 21.39 -45.62 5.93
C ALA A 10 20.75 -44.72 4.86
N GLN A 11 20.15 -45.33 3.82
CA GLN A 11 19.44 -44.60 2.77
C GLN A 11 18.21 -43.86 3.32
N LEU A 12 17.40 -44.51 4.16
CA LEU A 12 16.24 -43.87 4.79
C LEU A 12 16.66 -42.72 5.72
N ALA A 13 17.73 -42.91 6.50
CA ALA A 13 18.29 -41.85 7.35
C ALA A 13 18.77 -40.65 6.53
N PHE A 14 19.46 -40.90 5.41
CA PHE A 14 19.90 -39.84 4.50
C PHE A 14 18.72 -39.08 3.87
N ILE A 15 17.68 -39.79 3.44
CA ILE A 15 16.46 -39.16 2.88
C ILE A 15 15.76 -38.32 3.94
N ALA A 16 15.56 -38.85 5.15
CA ALA A 16 14.91 -38.12 6.24
C ALA A 16 15.70 -36.87 6.64
N LEU A 17 17.04 -36.99 6.74
CA LEU A 17 17.92 -35.86 7.04
C LEU A 17 17.85 -34.80 5.92
N SER A 18 17.90 -35.22 4.66
CA SER A 18 17.80 -34.31 3.52
C SER A 18 16.45 -33.59 3.49
N ALA A 19 15.35 -34.31 3.70
CA ALA A 19 14.01 -33.73 3.79
C ALA A 19 13.90 -32.73 4.94
N PHE A 20 14.48 -33.04 6.11
CA PHE A 20 14.52 -32.13 7.24
C PHE A 20 15.31 -30.85 6.94
N VAL A 21 16.50 -30.97 6.31
CA VAL A 21 17.33 -29.82 5.93
C VAL A 21 16.60 -28.94 4.91
N VAL A 22 16.00 -29.54 3.88
CA VAL A 22 15.21 -28.80 2.88
C VAL A 22 14.03 -28.10 3.54
N TYR A 23 13.28 -28.78 4.40
CA TYR A 23 12.17 -28.19 5.14
C TYR A 23 12.62 -27.02 6.01
N ALA A 24 13.69 -27.18 6.78
CA ALA A 24 14.23 -26.12 7.63
C ALA A 24 14.69 -24.90 6.82
N PHE A 25 15.37 -25.12 5.69
CA PHE A 25 15.77 -24.06 4.78
C PHE A 25 14.56 -23.32 4.19
N VAL A 26 13.58 -24.05 3.66
CA VAL A 26 12.36 -23.47 3.07
C VAL A 26 11.57 -22.69 4.11
N SER A 27 11.38 -23.25 5.32
CA SER A 27 10.70 -22.56 6.42
C SER A 27 11.40 -21.26 6.78
N THR A 28 12.73 -21.28 6.88
CA THR A 28 13.52 -20.07 7.20
C THR A 28 13.43 -19.02 6.08
N ALA A 29 13.45 -19.46 4.82
CA ALA A 29 13.32 -18.57 3.67
C ALA A 29 11.92 -17.91 3.63
N GLN A 30 10.86 -18.67 3.85
CA GLN A 30 9.48 -18.17 3.88
C GLN A 30 9.27 -17.16 5.02
N ASP A 31 9.84 -17.41 6.19
CA ASP A 31 9.79 -16.47 7.32
C ASP A 31 10.54 -15.17 7.02
N GLY A 32 11.69 -15.26 6.33
CA GLY A 32 12.44 -14.09 5.87
C GLY A 32 11.65 -13.24 4.87
N GLU A 33 11.02 -13.88 3.88
CA GLU A 33 10.16 -13.20 2.91
C GLU A 33 8.95 -12.54 3.57
N ALA A 34 8.31 -13.22 4.52
CA ALA A 34 7.20 -12.69 5.29
C ALA A 34 7.59 -11.42 6.05
N ARG A 35 8.73 -11.43 6.75
CA ARG A 35 9.25 -10.25 7.44
C ARG A 35 9.54 -9.11 6.47
N ALA A 36 10.24 -9.39 5.37
CA ALA A 36 10.54 -8.39 4.35
C ALA A 36 9.28 -7.76 3.74
N ALA A 37 8.22 -8.54 3.53
CA ALA A 37 6.94 -8.03 3.04
C ALA A 37 6.19 -7.24 4.14
N CYS A 38 6.23 -7.68 5.39
CA CYS A 38 5.41 -7.10 6.45
C CYS A 38 6.01 -5.88 7.14
N THR A 39 7.33 -5.79 7.28
CA THR A 39 7.98 -4.71 8.01
C THR A 39 7.59 -3.31 7.48
N PRO A 40 7.57 -3.05 6.16
CA PRO A 40 7.14 -1.74 5.65
C PRO A 40 5.68 -1.42 6.00
N LEU A 41 4.79 -2.41 5.89
CA LEU A 41 3.37 -2.26 6.21
C LEU A 41 3.17 -2.01 7.72
N CYS A 42 3.89 -2.73 8.57
CA CYS A 42 3.87 -2.52 10.01
C CYS A 42 4.33 -1.11 10.37
N ALA A 43 5.44 -0.68 9.78
CA ALA A 43 6.03 0.63 10.05
C ALA A 43 5.12 1.78 9.53
N LEU A 44 4.41 1.59 8.42
CA LEU A 44 3.41 2.53 7.91
C LEU A 44 2.22 2.73 8.88
N ARG A 45 1.92 1.73 9.72
CA ARG A 45 0.73 1.68 10.60
C ARG A 45 -0.56 2.11 9.89
N PRO A 46 -0.99 1.41 8.83
CA PRO A 46 -2.19 1.76 8.12
C PRO A 46 -3.42 1.55 9.02
N ALA A 47 -4.44 2.39 8.85
CA ALA A 47 -5.73 2.22 9.50
C ALA A 47 -6.42 0.92 9.04
N TYR A 48 -6.22 0.55 7.78
CA TYR A 48 -6.69 -0.71 7.19
C TYR A 48 -5.59 -1.35 6.33
N ALA A 49 -5.48 -2.67 6.39
CA ALA A 49 -4.75 -3.44 5.41
C ALA A 49 -5.45 -4.79 5.22
N GLY A 50 -5.52 -5.26 3.98
CA GLY A 50 -6.22 -6.48 3.66
C GLY A 50 -5.83 -7.08 2.32
N THR A 51 -6.44 -8.23 2.03
CA THR A 51 -6.15 -9.03 0.83
C THR A 51 -7.34 -9.19 -0.10
N ASN A 52 -8.55 -8.81 0.34
CA ASN A 52 -9.80 -9.21 -0.32
C ASN A 52 -10.69 -8.03 -0.71
N ARG A 53 -10.27 -6.79 -0.46
CA ARG A 53 -11.06 -5.61 -0.83
C ARG A 53 -10.60 -5.10 -2.18
N ALA A 54 -11.42 -5.29 -3.22
CA ALA A 54 -11.21 -4.64 -4.50
C ALA A 54 -11.43 -3.12 -4.39
N VAL A 55 -10.64 -2.34 -5.13
CA VAL A 55 -10.87 -0.91 -5.32
C VAL A 55 -12.18 -0.72 -6.12
N PRO A 56 -13.07 0.20 -5.70
CA PRO A 56 -14.27 0.50 -6.48
C PRO A 56 -13.90 1.06 -7.86
N GLU A 57 -14.65 0.67 -8.90
CA GLU A 57 -14.52 1.32 -10.21
C GLU A 57 -15.14 2.72 -10.14
N PHE A 58 -14.48 3.71 -10.74
CA PHE A 58 -14.98 5.07 -10.86
C PHE A 58 -14.42 5.76 -12.10
N GLU A 59 -15.05 6.88 -12.45
CA GLU A 59 -14.61 7.78 -13.50
C GLU A 59 -14.88 9.22 -13.09
N LEU A 60 -13.83 10.03 -13.05
CA LEU A 60 -13.90 11.44 -12.67
C LEU A 60 -13.17 12.31 -13.69
N PRO A 61 -13.53 13.60 -13.82
CA PRO A 61 -12.75 14.53 -14.63
C PRO A 61 -11.47 14.95 -13.89
N ASP A 62 -10.40 15.14 -14.65
CA ASP A 62 -9.18 15.81 -14.20
C ASP A 62 -9.33 17.36 -14.24
N LEU A 63 -8.27 18.09 -13.86
CA LEU A 63 -8.25 19.56 -13.89
C LEU A 63 -8.42 20.19 -15.30
N ASN A 64 -8.33 19.39 -16.35
CA ASN A 64 -8.51 19.80 -17.75
C ASN A 64 -9.85 19.28 -18.32
N GLY A 65 -10.67 18.59 -17.51
CA GLY A 65 -11.93 17.99 -17.93
C GLY A 65 -11.80 16.62 -18.61
N ASN A 66 -10.60 16.05 -18.72
CA ASN A 66 -10.42 14.71 -19.27
C ASN A 66 -10.94 13.67 -18.29
N ARG A 67 -11.64 12.65 -18.80
CA ARG A 67 -12.17 11.57 -17.98
C ARG A 67 -11.09 10.55 -17.66
N VAL A 68 -10.84 10.32 -16.37
CA VAL A 68 -9.90 9.32 -15.86
C VAL A 68 -10.68 8.19 -15.20
N ARG A 69 -10.45 6.96 -15.66
CA ARG A 69 -11.07 5.73 -15.14
C ARG A 69 -10.10 4.96 -14.27
N MET A 70 -10.57 4.39 -13.16
CA MET A 70 -9.74 3.56 -12.28
C MET A 70 -9.17 2.34 -13.04
N SER A 71 -9.98 1.73 -13.90
CA SER A 71 -9.57 0.61 -14.77
C SER A 71 -8.42 0.92 -15.72
N SER A 72 -8.14 2.19 -16.04
CA SER A 72 -6.99 2.58 -16.87
C SER A 72 -5.63 2.31 -16.20
N PHE A 73 -5.62 2.03 -14.89
CA PHE A 73 -4.41 1.75 -14.13
C PHE A 73 -4.19 0.26 -13.80
N ARG A 74 -5.00 -0.64 -14.35
CA ARG A 74 -4.80 -2.10 -14.18
C ARG A 74 -3.37 -2.51 -14.56
N GLY A 75 -2.79 -3.42 -13.78
CA GLY A 75 -1.41 -3.86 -13.96
C GLY A 75 -0.36 -2.92 -13.35
N LYS A 76 -0.75 -1.81 -12.75
CA LYS A 76 0.15 -0.89 -12.04
C LYS A 76 -0.30 -0.73 -10.59
N PRO A 77 0.63 -0.63 -9.62
CA PRO A 77 0.27 -0.14 -8.30
C PRO A 77 -0.22 1.31 -8.39
N VAL A 78 -1.24 1.63 -7.61
CA VAL A 78 -1.83 2.98 -7.57
C VAL A 78 -1.88 3.44 -6.13
N VAL A 79 -1.43 4.67 -5.89
CA VAL A 79 -1.64 5.40 -4.65
C VAL A 79 -2.70 6.46 -4.90
N ILE A 80 -3.78 6.45 -4.14
CA ILE A 80 -4.87 7.43 -4.25
C ILE A 80 -4.90 8.27 -2.98
N ASN A 81 -4.80 9.59 -3.09
CA ASN A 81 -4.89 10.52 -1.96
C ASN A 81 -6.14 11.40 -2.08
N PHE A 82 -6.91 11.50 -1.00
CA PHE A 82 -8.12 12.31 -0.93
C PHE A 82 -7.90 13.58 -0.11
N TRP A 83 -8.34 14.72 -0.63
CA TRP A 83 -8.10 16.04 -0.01
C TRP A 83 -9.18 17.07 -0.33
N THR A 84 -9.12 18.24 0.32
CA THR A 84 -9.94 19.43 0.04
C THR A 84 -9.14 20.69 0.38
N LYS A 85 -9.45 21.82 -0.28
CA LYS A 85 -8.81 23.13 -0.06
C LYS A 85 -8.88 23.64 1.38
N THR A 86 -9.87 23.18 2.15
CA THR A 86 -10.06 23.59 3.56
C THR A 86 -9.36 22.67 4.56
N CYS A 87 -8.67 21.63 4.09
CA CYS A 87 -7.93 20.70 4.92
C CYS A 87 -6.46 21.14 5.05
N LYS A 88 -6.13 21.85 6.14
CA LYS A 88 -4.75 22.29 6.40
C LYS A 88 -3.72 21.14 6.36
N PRO A 89 -3.92 19.99 7.03
CA PRO A 89 -2.96 18.89 6.98
C PRO A 89 -2.77 18.32 5.57
N CYS A 90 -3.81 18.36 4.72
CA CYS A 90 -3.70 17.94 3.34
C CYS A 90 -2.75 18.85 2.55
N LEU A 91 -2.84 20.16 2.73
CA LEU A 91 -1.96 21.11 2.05
C LEU A 91 -0.51 21.01 2.56
N GLU A 92 -0.32 20.71 3.85
CA GLU A 92 1.01 20.49 4.45
C GLU A 92 1.72 19.26 3.87
N GLU A 93 1.00 18.20 3.47
CA GLU A 93 1.62 16.99 2.89
C GLU A 93 1.85 17.06 1.37
N MET A 94 1.21 17.99 0.65
CA MET A 94 1.31 18.09 -0.82
C MET A 94 2.75 18.16 -1.37
N PRO A 95 3.70 18.91 -0.75
CA PRO A 95 5.09 18.87 -1.19
C PRO A 95 5.71 17.47 -1.11
N SER A 96 5.41 16.68 -0.07
CA SER A 96 5.91 15.31 0.03
C SER A 96 5.24 14.38 -1.01
N LEU A 97 4.00 14.66 -1.43
CA LEU A 97 3.33 13.92 -2.50
C LEU A 97 3.95 14.19 -3.88
N VAL A 98 4.52 15.39 -4.09
CA VAL A 98 5.30 15.71 -5.30
C VAL A 98 6.55 14.83 -5.39
N ASP A 99 7.25 14.65 -4.27
CA ASP A 99 8.42 13.77 -4.22
C ASP A 99 8.00 12.31 -4.41
N LEU A 100 6.92 11.89 -3.74
CA LEU A 100 6.35 10.56 -3.90
C LEU A 100 6.00 10.26 -5.36
N HIS A 101 5.41 11.21 -6.09
CA HIS A 101 5.10 11.03 -7.51
C HIS A 101 6.34 10.64 -8.33
N THR A 102 7.48 11.30 -8.09
CA THR A 102 8.74 11.02 -8.77
C THR A 102 9.24 9.61 -8.44
N LEU A 103 9.17 9.24 -7.16
CA LEU A 103 9.58 7.93 -6.67
C LEU A 103 8.69 6.80 -7.22
N LEU A 104 7.38 7.00 -7.27
CA LEU A 104 6.43 6.05 -7.83
C LEU A 104 6.64 5.88 -9.34
N ALA A 105 6.88 6.96 -10.07
CA ALA A 105 7.14 6.90 -11.51
C ALA A 105 8.38 6.06 -11.84
N ALA A 106 9.46 6.19 -11.04
CA ALA A 106 10.67 5.39 -11.19
C ALA A 106 10.43 3.88 -10.97
N GLU A 107 9.49 3.55 -10.08
CA GLU A 107 9.07 2.16 -9.89
C GLU A 107 8.10 1.73 -11.00
N GLY A 108 7.34 2.63 -11.63
CA GLY A 108 6.24 2.31 -12.57
C GLY A 108 4.89 2.15 -11.87
N ALA A 109 4.72 2.85 -10.75
CA ALA A 109 3.47 3.03 -10.02
C ALA A 109 2.89 4.43 -10.31
N VAL A 110 1.64 4.65 -9.92
CA VAL A 110 0.90 5.89 -10.20
C VAL A 110 0.45 6.56 -8.91
N LEU A 111 0.66 7.87 -8.79
CA LEU A 111 -0.04 8.72 -7.82
C LEU A 111 -1.26 9.33 -8.50
N LEU A 112 -2.41 9.27 -7.84
CA LEU A 112 -3.65 9.93 -8.23
C LEU A 112 -4.19 10.70 -7.02
N THR A 113 -4.48 11.99 -7.15
CA THR A 113 -5.15 12.72 -6.08
C THR A 113 -6.58 13.05 -6.48
N ILE A 114 -7.49 13.05 -5.52
CA ILE A 114 -8.90 13.38 -5.74
C ILE A 114 -9.32 14.44 -4.73
N SER A 115 -9.70 15.61 -5.25
CA SER A 115 -10.27 16.69 -4.46
C SER A 115 -11.80 16.58 -4.42
N THR A 116 -12.40 16.86 -3.27
CA THR A 116 -13.86 17.05 -3.15
C THR A 116 -14.25 18.53 -3.12
N ASP A 117 -13.42 19.41 -3.66
CA ASP A 117 -13.74 20.83 -3.81
C ASP A 117 -14.75 21.05 -4.95
N GLU A 118 -15.40 22.22 -4.94
CA GLU A 118 -16.53 22.54 -5.81
C GLU A 118 -16.17 22.54 -7.31
N SER A 119 -14.90 22.82 -7.66
CA SER A 119 -14.47 22.93 -9.04
C SER A 119 -13.00 22.56 -9.26
N ALA A 120 -12.66 22.22 -10.51
CA ALA A 120 -11.28 22.06 -10.96
C ALA A 120 -10.46 23.36 -10.84
N GLU A 121 -11.10 24.52 -10.98
CA GLU A 121 -10.43 25.81 -10.82
C GLU A 121 -10.00 26.04 -9.37
N ASP A 122 -10.87 25.75 -8.40
CA ASP A 122 -10.55 25.83 -6.97
C ASP A 122 -9.39 24.91 -6.58
N ALA A 123 -9.45 23.67 -7.04
CA ALA A 123 -8.40 22.68 -6.78
C ALA A 123 -7.07 23.12 -7.39
N ARG A 124 -7.08 23.59 -8.64
CA ARG A 124 -5.88 24.11 -9.33
C ARG A 124 -5.31 25.34 -8.62
N ALA A 125 -6.14 26.34 -8.30
CA ALA A 125 -5.71 27.57 -7.64
C ALA A 125 -5.09 27.27 -6.26
N THR A 126 -5.70 26.35 -5.51
CA THR A 126 -5.18 25.90 -4.21
C THR A 126 -3.81 25.25 -4.36
N LEU A 127 -3.66 24.30 -5.28
CA LEU A 127 -2.38 23.61 -5.50
C LEU A 127 -1.29 24.55 -6.02
N LEU A 128 -1.62 25.51 -6.89
CA LEU A 128 -0.69 26.55 -7.32
C LEU A 128 -0.19 27.39 -6.15
N ALA A 129 -1.09 27.79 -5.25
CA ALA A 129 -0.71 28.55 -4.05
C ALA A 129 0.14 27.72 -3.07
N THR A 130 -0.17 26.41 -2.93
CA THR A 130 0.55 25.51 -2.01
C THR A 130 1.91 25.07 -2.55
N LEU A 131 2.02 24.77 -3.84
CA LEU A 131 3.22 24.20 -4.47
C LEU A 131 4.08 25.24 -5.20
N GLY A 132 3.55 26.42 -5.49
CA GLY A 132 4.18 27.44 -6.34
C GLY A 132 4.26 27.06 -7.83
N ARG A 133 3.61 25.96 -8.24
CA ARG A 133 3.58 25.42 -9.61
C ARG A 133 2.40 24.48 -9.81
N GLU A 134 2.12 24.14 -11.07
CA GLU A 134 1.15 23.08 -11.39
C GLU A 134 1.59 21.74 -10.79
N PRO A 135 0.64 20.94 -10.28
CA PRO A 135 0.94 19.61 -9.73
C PRO A 135 1.49 18.69 -10.84
N PRO A 136 2.55 17.92 -10.58
CA PRO A 136 3.11 17.00 -11.58
C PRO A 136 2.31 15.69 -11.72
N PHE A 137 1.35 15.46 -10.83
CA PHE A 137 0.50 14.27 -10.80
C PHE A 137 -0.94 14.60 -11.24
N PRO A 138 -1.70 13.61 -11.74
CA PRO A 138 -3.12 13.78 -12.03
C PRO A 138 -3.92 14.15 -10.77
N VAL A 139 -4.75 15.18 -10.90
CA VAL A 139 -5.69 15.63 -9.87
C VAL A 139 -7.09 15.53 -10.44
N LEU A 140 -7.93 14.72 -9.82
CA LEU A 140 -9.33 14.54 -10.16
C LEU A 140 -10.21 15.35 -9.22
N VAL A 141 -11.42 15.66 -9.66
CA VAL A 141 -12.42 16.38 -8.85
C VAL A 141 -13.71 15.57 -8.71
N ASP A 142 -14.19 15.47 -7.47
CA ASP A 142 -15.42 14.77 -7.06
C ASP A 142 -16.28 15.70 -6.18
N PRO A 143 -16.83 16.79 -6.74
CA PRO A 143 -17.53 17.83 -5.98
C PRO A 143 -18.75 17.31 -5.22
N GLU A 144 -19.42 16.29 -5.77
CA GLU A 144 -20.60 15.66 -5.17
C GLU A 144 -20.23 14.59 -4.13
N GLY A 145 -18.94 14.23 -4.03
CA GLY A 145 -18.45 13.16 -3.16
C GLY A 145 -18.98 11.78 -3.54
N ALA A 146 -19.46 11.59 -4.77
CA ALA A 146 -20.07 10.34 -5.22
C ALA A 146 -19.07 9.17 -5.21
N VAL A 147 -17.79 9.46 -5.42
CA VAL A 147 -16.70 8.49 -5.38
C VAL A 147 -16.07 8.44 -3.99
N VAL A 148 -15.57 9.57 -3.49
CA VAL A 148 -14.82 9.65 -2.23
C VAL A 148 -15.70 9.25 -1.05
N SER A 149 -16.86 9.88 -0.86
CA SER A 149 -17.80 9.52 0.20
C SER A 149 -18.65 8.30 -0.17
N GLY A 150 -19.16 8.25 -1.41
CA GLY A 150 -20.12 7.24 -1.84
C GLY A 150 -19.55 5.84 -2.07
N LYS A 151 -18.32 5.71 -2.59
CA LYS A 151 -17.70 4.42 -2.92
C LYS A 151 -16.59 4.02 -1.96
N PHE A 152 -15.72 4.96 -1.60
CA PHE A 152 -14.63 4.69 -0.65
C PHE A 152 -15.09 4.74 0.80
N GLY A 153 -16.16 5.49 1.09
CA GLY A 153 -16.68 5.68 2.44
C GLY A 153 -15.87 6.69 3.26
N THR A 154 -15.04 7.49 2.60
CA THR A 154 -14.15 8.46 3.22
C THR A 154 -14.96 9.60 3.84
N ARG A 155 -14.65 9.91 5.11
CA ARG A 155 -15.28 10.99 5.89
C ARG A 155 -14.27 11.88 6.60
N LEU A 156 -12.99 11.68 6.30
CA LEU A 156 -11.86 12.41 6.88
C LEU A 156 -10.84 12.71 5.79
N TYR A 157 -10.02 13.72 6.03
CA TYR A 157 -8.93 14.10 5.13
C TYR A 157 -7.67 14.45 5.94
N PRO A 158 -6.46 14.18 5.39
CA PRO A 158 -6.25 13.37 4.20
C PRO A 158 -6.47 11.88 4.48
N GLU A 159 -6.84 11.13 3.43
CA GLU A 159 -6.91 9.67 3.47
C GLU A 159 -6.21 9.12 2.22
N THR A 160 -5.27 8.19 2.40
CA THR A 160 -4.45 7.65 1.30
C THR A 160 -4.61 6.14 1.20
N TRP A 161 -4.87 5.66 -0.02
CA TRP A 161 -5.10 4.27 -0.34
C TRP A 161 -3.99 3.74 -1.23
N ILE A 162 -3.51 2.54 -0.93
CA ILE A 162 -2.47 1.86 -1.70
C ILE A 162 -3.09 0.60 -2.30
N ILE A 163 -3.09 0.55 -3.62
CA ILE A 163 -3.73 -0.47 -4.44
C ILE A 163 -2.65 -1.21 -5.24
N ASP A 164 -2.77 -2.53 -5.30
CA ASP A 164 -1.85 -3.37 -6.08
C ASP A 164 -2.24 -3.45 -7.58
N PRO A 165 -1.40 -4.08 -8.43
CA PRO A 165 -1.68 -4.24 -9.86
C PRO A 165 -3.01 -4.94 -10.21
N ASP A 166 -3.49 -5.82 -9.33
CA ASP A 166 -4.73 -6.57 -9.50
C ASP A 166 -5.97 -5.75 -9.08
N GLY A 167 -5.76 -4.58 -8.48
CA GLY A 167 -6.83 -3.72 -8.00
C GLY A 167 -7.29 -4.01 -6.59
N VAL A 168 -6.49 -4.70 -5.78
CA VAL A 168 -6.78 -4.97 -4.39
C VAL A 168 -6.21 -3.86 -3.52
N VAL A 169 -7.03 -3.33 -2.61
CA VAL A 169 -6.60 -2.38 -1.58
C VAL A 169 -5.72 -3.12 -0.58
N ARG A 170 -4.44 -2.77 -0.55
CA ARG A 170 -3.44 -3.35 0.35
C ARG A 170 -3.23 -2.53 1.61
N ALA A 171 -3.41 -1.22 1.55
CA ALA A 171 -3.35 -0.36 2.71
C ALA A 171 -4.25 0.87 2.58
N ARG A 172 -4.70 1.39 3.72
CA ARG A 172 -5.30 2.71 3.87
C ARG A 172 -4.64 3.42 5.04
N VAL A 173 -4.21 4.66 4.83
CA VAL A 173 -3.61 5.52 5.83
C VAL A 173 -4.53 6.70 6.07
N ASP A 174 -4.87 6.93 7.33
CA ASP A 174 -5.72 8.03 7.75
C ASP A 174 -4.80 9.13 8.34
N GLY A 175 -4.98 10.38 7.92
CA GLY A 175 -4.20 11.53 8.36
C GLY A 175 -2.91 11.76 7.57
N ALA A 176 -2.36 12.97 7.73
CA ALA A 176 -1.21 13.43 6.96
C ALA A 176 0.06 12.64 7.29
N ARG A 177 0.92 12.46 6.29
CA ARG A 177 2.21 11.76 6.43
C ARG A 177 3.32 12.48 5.67
N ASP A 178 4.55 12.21 6.11
CA ASP A 178 5.73 12.49 5.30
C ASP A 178 5.92 11.36 4.28
N TRP A 179 5.51 11.63 3.04
CA TRP A 179 5.60 10.67 1.94
C TRP A 179 7.00 10.55 1.33
N THR A 180 7.99 11.29 1.83
CA THR A 180 9.40 11.18 1.43
C THR A 180 10.13 10.04 2.17
N SER A 181 9.51 9.46 3.19
CA SER A 181 10.10 8.36 3.95
C SER A 181 10.41 7.15 3.05
N PRO A 182 11.60 6.52 3.17
CA PRO A 182 11.96 5.31 2.43
C PRO A 182 10.94 4.17 2.58
N MET A 183 10.22 4.14 3.71
CA MET A 183 9.21 3.13 3.99
C MET A 183 8.04 3.13 3.00
N VAL A 184 7.71 4.28 2.39
CA VAL A 184 6.63 4.38 1.41
C VAL A 184 6.98 3.62 0.14
N LEU A 185 8.23 3.76 -0.33
CA LEU A 185 8.74 2.98 -1.46
C LEU A 185 8.72 1.48 -1.17
N ASP A 186 9.07 1.09 0.04
CA ASP A 186 9.08 -0.32 0.43
C ASP A 186 7.65 -0.90 0.47
N VAL A 187 6.65 -0.10 0.86
CA VAL A 187 5.24 -0.51 0.76
C VAL A 187 4.81 -0.66 -0.71
N VAL A 188 5.22 0.25 -1.59
CA VAL A 188 4.91 0.17 -3.04
C VAL A 188 5.58 -1.05 -3.68
N ARG A 189 6.82 -1.36 -3.30
CA ARG A 189 7.53 -2.58 -3.74
C ARG A 189 6.87 -3.84 -3.17
N MET A 190 6.41 -3.79 -1.93
CA MET A 190 5.66 -4.89 -1.30
C MET A 190 4.37 -5.19 -2.08
N VAL A 191 3.57 -4.19 -2.45
CA VAL A 191 2.27 -4.45 -3.13
C VAL A 191 2.43 -5.05 -4.53
N ARG A 192 3.63 -5.02 -5.12
CA ARG A 192 3.91 -5.72 -6.39
C ARG A 192 4.16 -7.20 -6.23
N ARG A 193 4.51 -7.64 -5.02
CA ARG A 193 4.83 -9.04 -4.78
C ARG A 193 3.53 -9.84 -4.72
N PRO A 194 3.46 -11.01 -5.38
CA PRO A 194 2.29 -11.88 -5.33
C PRO A 194 2.03 -12.40 -3.90
N VAL A 195 3.08 -12.48 -3.09
CA VAL A 195 3.00 -12.85 -1.67
C VAL A 195 2.82 -11.57 -0.85
N GLY A 196 1.57 -11.23 -0.57
CA GLY A 196 1.26 -10.17 0.39
C GLY A 196 1.72 -10.53 1.80
N CYS A 197 1.92 -9.53 2.66
CA CYS A 197 2.32 -9.71 4.06
C CYS A 197 1.40 -10.68 4.85
N GLY A 198 0.11 -10.76 4.50
CA GLY A 198 -0.86 -11.61 5.19
C GLY A 198 -1.27 -11.10 6.57
N ILE A 199 -0.67 -10.00 7.06
CA ILE A 199 -1.14 -9.25 8.23
C ILE A 199 -2.27 -8.32 7.78
N ALA A 200 -3.41 -8.45 8.42
CA ALA A 200 -4.50 -7.49 8.27
C ALA A 200 -4.36 -6.38 9.32
N PHE A 201 -4.82 -5.18 9.00
CA PHE A 201 -4.93 -4.08 9.97
C PHE A 201 -6.40 -3.68 10.12
N ASP A 202 -6.82 -3.49 11.36
CA ASP A 202 -8.12 -2.91 11.71
C ASP A 202 -7.92 -1.82 12.74
N ARG A 203 -8.31 -0.58 12.38
CA ARG A 203 -8.15 0.63 13.20
C ARG A 203 -6.72 0.79 13.72
N GLY A 204 -5.74 0.59 12.84
CA GLY A 204 -4.31 0.74 13.15
C GLY A 204 -3.69 -0.41 13.95
N LYS A 205 -4.45 -1.45 14.32
CA LYS A 205 -3.95 -2.61 15.06
C LYS A 205 -3.76 -3.81 14.14
N PRO A 206 -2.59 -4.49 14.15
CA PRO A 206 -2.37 -5.68 13.33
C PRO A 206 -3.18 -6.88 13.85
N ARG A 207 -3.62 -7.73 12.92
CA ARG A 207 -4.44 -8.92 13.12
C ARG A 207 -3.87 -10.11 12.35
N GLY A 208 -4.27 -11.31 12.76
CA GLY A 208 -3.84 -12.58 12.15
C GLY A 208 -2.58 -13.18 12.78
N ASP A 209 -2.16 -14.32 12.26
CA ASP A 209 -1.14 -15.20 12.87
C ASP A 209 0.27 -14.59 12.84
N ARG A 210 0.54 -13.69 11.89
CA ARG A 210 1.84 -13.03 11.71
C ARG A 210 1.96 -11.67 12.41
N ARG A 211 1.01 -11.29 13.27
CA ARG A 211 0.99 -9.98 13.94
C ARG A 211 2.25 -9.67 14.76
N SER A 212 2.94 -10.70 15.25
CA SER A 212 4.17 -10.58 16.04
C SER A 212 5.30 -9.88 15.27
N ILE A 213 5.32 -9.98 13.93
CA ILE A 213 6.29 -9.27 13.08
C ILE A 213 6.20 -7.75 13.31
N CYS A 214 5.00 -7.21 13.54
CA CYS A 214 4.87 -5.78 13.81
C CYS A 214 5.33 -5.40 15.22
N ALA A 215 5.32 -6.31 16.20
CA ALA A 215 5.89 -6.05 17.52
C ALA A 215 7.42 -5.91 17.46
N GLU A 216 8.09 -6.69 16.60
CA GLU A 216 9.54 -6.63 16.38
C GLU A 216 9.99 -5.27 15.81
N THR A 217 9.12 -4.54 15.11
CA THR A 217 9.45 -3.22 14.54
C THR A 217 9.53 -2.10 15.58
N GLY A 218 9.21 -2.35 16.86
CA GLY A 218 9.20 -1.32 17.92
C GLY A 218 8.12 -0.24 17.74
N VAL A 219 7.25 -0.44 16.75
CA VAL A 219 6.15 0.43 16.33
C VAL A 219 4.86 0.06 17.09
N ILE A 220 4.87 -0.92 17.98
CA ILE A 220 3.71 -1.19 18.86
C ILE A 220 4.20 -0.93 20.27
N ALA A 221 3.77 0.19 20.85
CA ALA A 221 3.74 0.27 22.30
C ALA A 221 2.61 -0.67 22.74
N ASP A 222 2.97 -1.71 23.48
CA ASP A 222 1.99 -2.50 24.21
C ASP A 222 1.20 -1.55 25.13
N GLU A 223 -0.11 -1.45 24.88
CA GLU A 223 -1.09 -1.03 25.87
C GLU A 223 -1.94 -2.25 26.26
#